data_AF-A0A4Y6QWL1-F1
#
_entry.id   AF-A0A4Y6QWL1-F1
#
_cell.length_a   1.000
_cell.length_b   1.000
_cell.length_c   1.000
_cell.angle_alpha   90.00
_cell.angle_beta   90.00
_cell.angle_gamma   90.00
#
_symmetry.space_group_name_H-M   'P 1'
#
loop_
_entity.id
_entity.type
_entity.pdbx_description
1 polymer ?
#
loop_
_entity_poly.entity_id
_entity_poly.type
_entity_poly.pdbx_seq_one_letter_code
_entity_poly.pdbx_strand_id
1 'polypeptide(L)'
;MNKITTAAAVLALLAGLSGCSLFPLPTPLPDIAPATPASVLPPECPFVGRDDVSPVRIPKGSPRETIGSVLNAYSGWLNAGSELVTAWSPGKAVPENCVADLAARNAEAYSSTLFTTHSDVAWQEYFAAVKVMNQQNLAAVRVAGPEAGGRGTFELLQEIDSSAADSGTFLKFDAVYRPTVAGQGSWEDLDTPTRWYVELVPAGEFLVINYIETKPAAGYPAKP
;
A
#
# COMPACT_ATOMS: atom_id res chain seq x y z
N MET A 1 -18.72 -50.83 60.43
CA MET A 1 -18.92 -52.29 60.29
C MET A 1 -18.41 -52.74 58.92
N ASN A 2 -17.33 -53.55 58.95
CA ASN A 2 -16.92 -54.66 58.07
C ASN A 2 -16.88 -54.37 56.54
N LYS A 3 -15.77 -54.58 55.81
CA LYS A 3 -14.82 -55.70 55.85
C LYS A 3 -13.46 -55.29 55.28
N ILE A 4 -12.41 -55.83 55.89
CA ILE A 4 -11.03 -55.90 55.40
C ILE A 4 -10.89 -57.24 54.64
N THR A 5 -10.23 -57.23 53.48
CA THR A 5 -9.66 -58.41 52.79
C THR A 5 -8.38 -57.94 52.08
N THR A 6 -7.17 -58.16 52.61
CA THR A 6 -6.26 -59.33 52.43
C THR A 6 -5.98 -59.56 50.92
N ALA A 7 -4.77 -59.44 50.38
CA ALA A 7 -3.57 -60.19 50.75
C ALA A 7 -2.25 -59.51 50.34
N ALA A 8 -1.20 -59.94 51.03
CA ALA A 8 0.19 -59.50 50.94
C ALA A 8 1.04 -60.39 49.99
N ALA A 9 2.25 -59.87 49.72
CA ALA A 9 3.46 -60.52 49.16
C ALA A 9 3.40 -60.85 47.66
N VAL A 10 4.41 -60.51 46.86
CA VAL A 10 5.82 -60.93 47.00
C VAL A 10 6.81 -59.87 46.50
N LEU A 11 7.90 -59.72 47.25
CA LEU A 11 9.13 -59.02 46.89
C LEU A 11 9.75 -59.56 45.59
N ALA A 12 10.25 -58.66 44.75
CA ALA A 12 11.53 -58.88 44.08
C ALA A 12 12.30 -57.55 44.05
N LEU A 13 13.29 -57.44 44.95
CA LEU A 13 14.39 -56.49 44.81
C LEU A 13 15.25 -56.90 43.60
N LEU A 14 15.79 -55.90 42.90
CA LEU A 14 17.18 -55.74 42.43
C LEU A 14 17.13 -54.83 41.19
N ALA A 15 17.28 -53.51 41.39
CA ALA A 15 18.56 -52.82 41.28
C ALA A 15 19.09 -52.78 39.85
N GLY A 16 18.84 -51.66 39.16
CA GLY A 16 19.39 -51.38 37.84
C GLY A 16 19.02 -49.98 37.34
N LEU A 17 19.92 -49.02 37.62
CA LEU A 17 20.13 -47.76 36.87
C LEU A 17 19.05 -46.66 36.96
N SER A 18 19.30 -45.73 37.89
CA SER A 18 19.24 -44.27 37.69
C SER A 18 18.14 -43.67 36.79
N GLY A 19 17.11 -43.10 37.43
CA GLY A 19 16.61 -41.76 37.06
C GLY A 19 15.58 -41.63 35.93
N CYS A 20 14.44 -42.31 36.00
CA CYS A 20 13.24 -41.89 35.25
C CYS A 20 12.45 -40.86 36.09
N SER A 21 12.71 -39.57 35.88
CA SER A 21 11.80 -38.52 36.32
C SER A 21 10.50 -38.62 35.51
N LEU A 22 9.39 -38.96 36.17
CA LEU A 22 8.02 -39.00 35.63
C LEU A 22 7.39 -37.60 35.49
N PHE A 23 8.19 -36.60 35.12
CA PHE A 23 7.68 -35.30 34.74
C PHE A 23 8.06 -35.06 33.29
N PRO A 24 7.10 -34.83 32.38
CA PRO A 24 7.47 -34.28 31.08
C PRO A 24 8.24 -32.99 31.37
N LEU A 25 9.47 -32.89 30.85
CA LEU A 25 10.14 -31.60 30.80
C LEU A 25 9.14 -30.60 30.20
N PRO A 26 8.99 -29.39 30.76
CA PRO A 26 8.28 -28.35 30.06
C PRO A 26 8.94 -28.26 28.68
N THR A 27 8.16 -28.47 27.62
CA THR A 27 8.58 -28.15 26.27
C THR A 27 9.19 -26.76 26.33
N PRO A 28 10.41 -26.54 25.81
CA PRO A 28 10.91 -25.19 25.64
C PRO A 28 9.80 -24.41 24.95
N LEU A 29 9.32 -23.33 25.58
CA LEU A 29 8.52 -22.34 24.87
C LEU A 29 9.26 -22.08 23.56
N PRO A 30 8.57 -22.12 22.40
CA PRO A 30 9.24 -21.80 21.15
C PRO A 30 9.96 -20.49 21.37
N ASP A 31 11.28 -20.48 21.12
CA ASP A 31 12.05 -19.25 21.05
C ASP A 31 11.36 -18.39 19.99
N ILE A 32 10.46 -17.51 20.43
CA ILE A 32 9.95 -16.44 19.58
C ILE A 32 11.10 -15.45 19.52
N ALA A 33 12.15 -15.81 18.79
CA ALA A 33 13.06 -14.82 18.25
C ALA A 33 12.17 -13.76 17.58
N PRO A 34 12.41 -12.46 17.82
CA PRO A 34 11.67 -11.41 17.13
C PRO A 34 11.66 -11.74 15.64
N ALA A 35 10.47 -11.88 15.05
CA ALA A 35 10.37 -12.21 13.64
C ALA A 35 11.21 -11.19 12.88
N THR A 36 12.25 -11.65 12.19
CA THR A 36 13.11 -10.77 11.39
C THR A 36 12.20 -9.99 10.46
N PRO A 37 12.29 -8.64 10.42
CA PRO A 37 11.44 -7.85 9.54
C PRO A 37 11.53 -8.38 8.11
N ALA A 38 10.39 -8.70 7.51
CA ALA A 38 10.33 -9.18 6.14
C ALA A 38 10.24 -7.97 5.20
N SER A 39 11.17 -7.90 4.25
CA SER A 39 11.10 -6.91 3.17
C SER A 39 9.93 -7.23 2.24
N VAL A 40 9.24 -6.22 1.73
CA VAL A 40 8.25 -6.38 0.65
C VAL A 40 8.90 -6.51 -0.72
N LEU A 41 10.19 -6.15 -0.83
CA LEU A 41 10.99 -6.29 -2.05
C LEU A 41 11.87 -7.54 -2.02
N PRO A 42 12.28 -8.05 -3.20
CA PRO A 42 13.26 -9.13 -3.32
C PRO A 42 14.59 -8.85 -2.58
N PRO A 43 15.35 -9.89 -2.17
CA PRO A 43 16.59 -9.73 -1.38
C PRO A 43 17.71 -8.91 -2.03
N GLU A 44 17.72 -8.80 -3.35
CA GLU A 44 18.66 -7.98 -4.12
C GLU A 44 18.37 -6.47 -4.04
N CYS A 45 17.18 -6.11 -3.57
CA CYS A 45 16.77 -4.72 -3.40
C CYS A 45 17.04 -4.21 -1.98
N PRO A 46 17.20 -2.89 -1.81
CA PRO A 46 17.22 -2.29 -0.48
C PRO A 46 15.98 -2.71 0.33
N PHE A 47 16.17 -2.87 1.64
CA PHE A 47 15.09 -3.25 2.54
C PHE A 47 13.96 -2.20 2.49
N VAL A 48 12.73 -2.69 2.30
CA VAL A 48 11.50 -1.88 2.39
C VAL A 48 10.54 -2.65 3.30
N GLY A 49 10.20 -2.07 4.43
CA GLY A 49 9.23 -2.63 5.36
C GLY A 49 7.81 -2.53 4.82
N ARG A 50 6.89 -3.29 5.42
CA ARG A 50 5.46 -3.21 5.09
C ARG A 50 4.90 -1.81 5.33
N ASP A 51 5.32 -1.16 6.40
CA ASP A 51 4.83 0.17 6.78
C ASP A 51 5.38 1.30 5.91
N ASP A 52 6.44 1.03 5.13
CA ASP A 52 6.99 1.98 4.16
C ASP A 52 6.12 2.07 2.88
N VAL A 53 5.20 1.11 2.69
CA VAL A 53 4.17 1.11 1.64
C VAL A 53 2.81 1.32 2.31
N SER A 54 2.59 2.54 2.82
CA SER A 54 1.36 2.90 3.53
C SER A 54 0.46 3.78 2.65
N PRO A 55 -0.66 3.24 2.12
CA PRO A 55 -1.55 4.01 1.27
C PRO A 55 -2.28 5.11 2.02
N VAL A 56 -2.34 6.30 1.41
CA VAL A 56 -3.15 7.41 1.90
C VAL A 56 -4.63 7.10 1.70
N ARG A 57 -5.37 6.93 2.79
CA ARG A 57 -6.81 6.65 2.77
C ARG A 57 -7.64 7.93 2.54
N ILE A 58 -8.87 7.74 2.09
CA ILE A 58 -9.83 8.83 1.88
C ILE A 58 -10.73 8.91 3.13
N PRO A 59 -10.58 9.91 4.01
CA PRO A 59 -11.48 10.08 5.15
C PRO A 59 -12.90 10.44 4.70
N LYS A 60 -13.88 10.17 5.56
CA LYS A 60 -15.22 10.77 5.40
C LYS A 60 -15.15 12.29 5.59
N GLY A 61 -15.98 13.01 4.84
CA GLY A 61 -16.10 14.46 4.95
C GLY A 61 -17.24 14.96 4.08
N SER A 62 -17.35 16.29 3.96
CA SER A 62 -18.21 16.89 2.95
C SER A 62 -17.77 16.47 1.54
N PRO A 63 -18.66 16.55 0.53
CA PRO A 63 -18.28 16.22 -0.85
C PRO A 63 -17.03 16.98 -1.33
N ARG A 64 -16.94 18.28 -1.01
CA ARG A 64 -15.79 19.12 -1.38
C ARG A 64 -14.49 18.71 -0.70
N GLU A 65 -14.52 18.38 0.59
CA GLU A 65 -13.35 17.85 1.31
C GLU A 65 -12.95 16.46 0.76
N THR A 66 -13.93 15.68 0.31
CA THR A 66 -13.71 14.37 -0.27
C THR A 66 -13.00 14.46 -1.62
N ILE A 67 -13.28 15.46 -2.46
CA ILE A 67 -12.52 15.72 -3.69
C ILE A 67 -11.03 15.92 -3.36
N GLY A 68 -10.73 16.80 -2.41
CA GLY A 68 -9.34 17.03 -1.97
C GLY A 68 -8.69 15.75 -1.44
N SER A 69 -9.46 14.93 -0.73
CA SER A 69 -8.99 13.65 -0.18
C SER A 69 -8.70 12.60 -1.27
N VAL A 70 -9.54 12.51 -2.31
CA VAL A 70 -9.29 11.65 -3.48
C VAL A 70 -8.01 12.10 -4.18
N LEU A 71 -7.87 13.39 -4.48
CA LEU A 71 -6.68 13.94 -5.14
C LEU A 71 -5.41 13.74 -4.30
N ASN A 72 -5.52 13.84 -2.97
CA ASN A 72 -4.42 13.56 -2.05
C ASN A 72 -4.05 12.07 -2.04
N ALA A 73 -5.03 11.16 -2.08
CA ALA A 73 -4.77 9.72 -2.16
C ALA A 73 -4.03 9.34 -3.45
N TYR A 74 -4.45 9.90 -4.59
CA TYR A 74 -3.76 9.71 -5.86
C TYR A 74 -2.38 10.37 -5.91
N SER A 75 -2.22 11.56 -5.35
CA SER A 75 -0.90 12.19 -5.20
C SER A 75 0.01 11.31 -4.31
N GLY A 76 -0.54 10.74 -3.25
CA GLY A 76 0.13 9.76 -2.40
C GLY A 76 0.59 8.55 -3.20
N TRP A 77 -0.28 7.95 -4.01
CA TRP A 77 0.06 6.80 -4.85
C TRP A 77 1.18 7.14 -5.84
N LEU A 78 1.02 8.22 -6.59
CA LEU A 78 1.98 8.60 -7.63
C LEU A 78 3.38 8.91 -7.08
N ASN A 79 3.48 9.37 -5.83
CA ASN A 79 4.76 9.67 -5.16
C ASN A 79 5.17 8.60 -4.11
N ALA A 80 4.44 7.49 -4.02
CA ALA A 80 4.75 6.45 -3.05
C ALA A 80 6.14 5.88 -3.33
N GLY A 81 7.00 5.84 -2.32
CA GLY A 81 8.38 5.38 -2.44
C GLY A 81 9.41 6.42 -2.89
N SER A 82 9.01 7.68 -3.16
CA SER A 82 9.96 8.71 -3.58
C SER A 82 11.06 8.96 -2.53
N GLU A 83 10.72 8.99 -1.24
CA GLU A 83 11.71 9.16 -0.15
C GLU A 83 12.69 7.99 -0.09
N LEU A 84 12.21 6.74 -0.27
CA LEU A 84 13.04 5.55 -0.31
C LEU A 84 14.04 5.62 -1.47
N VAL A 85 13.55 5.96 -2.67
CA VAL A 85 14.37 6.08 -3.87
C VAL A 85 15.38 7.22 -3.75
N THR A 86 15.02 8.34 -3.13
CA THR A 86 15.97 9.40 -2.81
C THR A 86 17.06 8.89 -1.85
N ALA A 87 16.70 8.12 -0.81
CA ALA A 87 17.66 7.57 0.14
C ALA A 87 18.58 6.49 -0.46
N TRP A 88 18.17 5.86 -1.57
CA TRP A 88 19.02 4.94 -2.33
C TRP A 88 20.14 5.65 -3.11
N SER A 89 20.04 6.98 -3.27
CA SER A 89 21.00 7.86 -3.95
C SER A 89 21.72 8.79 -2.96
N PRO A 90 23.04 9.05 -3.08
CA PRO A 90 24.03 8.43 -3.94
C PRO A 90 24.87 7.40 -3.15
N GLY A 91 24.97 6.14 -3.59
CA GLY A 91 25.97 5.25 -2.97
C GLY A 91 25.84 3.75 -3.18
N LYS A 92 24.66 3.22 -3.53
CA LYS A 92 24.51 1.81 -3.87
C LYS A 92 24.00 1.68 -5.30
N ALA A 93 24.65 0.82 -6.08
CA ALA A 93 24.10 0.38 -7.35
C ALA A 93 22.81 -0.39 -7.06
N VAL A 94 21.67 0.29 -7.05
CA VAL A 94 20.36 -0.34 -6.90
C VAL A 94 19.95 -0.90 -8.26
N PRO A 95 19.66 -2.22 -8.36
CA PRO A 95 19.14 -2.82 -9.58
C PRO A 95 17.92 -2.06 -10.11
N GLU A 96 17.79 -1.93 -11.43
CA GLU A 96 16.68 -1.20 -12.05
C GLU A 96 15.32 -1.84 -11.72
N ASN A 97 15.27 -3.16 -11.57
CA ASN A 97 14.05 -3.88 -11.20
C ASN A 97 13.52 -3.45 -9.84
N CYS A 98 14.35 -2.99 -8.90
CA CYS A 98 13.89 -2.57 -7.58
C CYS A 98 12.92 -1.38 -7.61
N VAL A 99 13.04 -0.49 -8.60
CA VAL A 99 12.07 0.61 -8.79
C VAL A 99 10.75 0.08 -9.34
N ALA A 100 10.82 -0.87 -10.29
CA ALA A 100 9.62 -1.51 -10.85
C ALA A 100 8.89 -2.37 -9.80
N ASP A 101 9.64 -3.12 -8.99
CA ASP A 101 9.11 -3.94 -7.90
C ASP A 101 8.49 -3.08 -6.80
N LEU A 102 9.12 -1.94 -6.45
CA LEU A 102 8.53 -0.96 -5.53
C LEU A 102 7.23 -0.37 -6.07
N ALA A 103 7.20 0.03 -7.35
CA ALA A 103 5.98 0.52 -7.97
C ALA A 103 4.87 -0.55 -8.01
N ALA A 104 5.21 -1.81 -8.24
CA ALA A 104 4.27 -2.92 -8.19
C ALA A 104 3.70 -3.12 -6.77
N ARG A 105 4.53 -3.04 -5.73
CA ARG A 105 4.08 -3.10 -4.33
C ARG A 105 3.19 -1.93 -3.95
N ASN A 106 3.53 -0.72 -4.39
CA ASN A 106 2.68 0.45 -4.23
C ASN A 106 1.32 0.24 -4.91
N ALA A 107 1.32 -0.26 -6.15
CA ALA A 107 0.09 -0.50 -6.89
C ALA A 107 -0.82 -1.54 -6.20
N GLU A 108 -0.25 -2.61 -5.66
CA GLU A 108 -0.98 -3.62 -4.88
C GLU A 108 -1.58 -3.01 -3.60
N ALA A 109 -0.78 -2.27 -2.83
CA ALA A 109 -1.22 -1.68 -1.57
C ALA A 109 -2.29 -0.59 -1.78
N TYR A 110 -2.08 0.32 -2.74
CA TYR A 110 -3.02 1.39 -3.04
C TYR A 110 -4.30 0.86 -3.67
N SER A 111 -4.23 -0.06 -4.63
CA SER A 111 -5.45 -0.61 -5.24
C SER A 111 -6.31 -1.35 -4.20
N SER A 112 -5.71 -2.23 -3.39
CA SER A 112 -6.42 -2.95 -2.33
C SER A 112 -6.99 -2.06 -1.22
N THR A 113 -6.40 -0.88 -1.01
CA THR A 113 -6.88 0.08 0.01
C THR A 113 -7.93 1.04 -0.54
N LEU A 114 -7.76 1.49 -1.78
CA LEU A 114 -8.59 2.54 -2.36
C LEU A 114 -9.78 2.01 -3.15
N PHE A 115 -9.81 0.73 -3.56
CA PHE A 115 -10.83 0.22 -4.46
C PHE A 115 -11.56 -1.01 -3.94
N THR A 116 -12.88 -1.01 -4.09
CA THR A 116 -13.69 -2.23 -3.91
C THR A 116 -13.42 -3.25 -5.03
N THR A 117 -13.02 -2.77 -6.22
CA THR A 117 -12.81 -3.56 -7.45
C THR A 117 -11.35 -3.96 -7.67
N HIS A 118 -10.48 -3.88 -6.67
CA HIS A 118 -9.04 -4.13 -6.84
C HIS A 118 -8.69 -5.53 -7.41
N SER A 119 -9.54 -6.53 -7.17
CA SER A 119 -9.38 -7.89 -7.70
C SER A 119 -10.14 -8.15 -9.00
N ASP A 120 -10.89 -7.17 -9.51
CA ASP A 120 -11.63 -7.29 -10.76
C ASP A 120 -10.66 -7.16 -11.94
N VAL A 121 -10.76 -8.10 -12.89
CA VAL A 121 -9.94 -8.15 -14.10
C VAL A 121 -10.17 -6.91 -14.97
N ALA A 122 -11.40 -6.37 -14.99
CA ALA A 122 -11.74 -5.18 -15.78
C ALA A 122 -10.96 -3.92 -15.36
N TRP A 123 -10.45 -3.88 -14.13
CA TRP A 123 -9.72 -2.74 -13.58
C TRP A 123 -8.20 -2.89 -13.61
N GLN A 124 -7.67 -4.06 -14.01
CA GLN A 124 -6.22 -4.30 -13.97
C GLN A 124 -5.44 -3.42 -14.94
N GLU A 125 -6.02 -3.09 -16.10
CA GLU A 125 -5.40 -2.15 -17.04
C GLU A 125 -5.29 -0.74 -16.44
N TYR A 126 -6.33 -0.30 -15.73
CA TYR A 126 -6.33 0.98 -15.02
C TYR A 126 -5.22 1.02 -13.95
N PHE A 127 -5.15 0.00 -13.09
CA PHE A 127 -4.10 -0.06 -12.06
C PHE A 127 -2.70 -0.21 -12.65
N ALA A 128 -2.56 -0.91 -13.77
CA ALA A 128 -1.29 -1.02 -14.49
C ALA A 128 -0.84 0.35 -15.04
N ALA A 129 -1.76 1.17 -15.55
CA ALA A 129 -1.45 2.52 -16.00
C ALA A 129 -0.97 3.41 -14.84
N VAL A 130 -1.67 3.40 -13.70
CA VAL A 130 -1.25 4.17 -12.51
C VAL A 130 0.09 3.68 -11.95
N LYS A 131 0.33 2.36 -11.97
CA LYS A 131 1.63 1.76 -11.62
C LYS A 131 2.75 2.31 -12.51
N VAL A 132 2.54 2.36 -13.83
CA VAL A 132 3.54 2.88 -14.77
C VAL A 132 3.85 4.34 -14.46
N MET A 133 2.84 5.16 -14.14
CA MET A 133 3.05 6.55 -13.75
C MET A 133 3.87 6.67 -12.44
N ASN A 134 3.57 5.86 -11.41
CA ASN A 134 4.36 5.84 -10.19
C ASN A 134 5.81 5.40 -10.48
N GLN A 135 6.02 4.35 -11.29
CA GLN A 135 7.35 3.90 -11.69
C GLN A 135 8.15 5.00 -12.41
N GLN A 136 7.52 5.74 -13.30
CA GLN A 136 8.13 6.87 -14.00
C GLN A 136 8.49 8.00 -13.05
N ASN A 137 7.62 8.34 -12.07
CA ASN A 137 7.92 9.32 -11.03
C ASN A 137 9.13 8.89 -10.20
N LEU A 138 9.19 7.63 -9.78
CA LEU A 138 10.32 7.09 -9.02
C LEU A 138 11.63 7.12 -9.81
N ALA A 139 11.58 6.79 -11.11
CA ALA A 139 12.75 6.89 -11.99
C ALA A 139 13.23 8.35 -12.12
N ALA A 140 12.31 9.30 -12.27
CA ALA A 140 12.64 10.72 -12.34
C ALA A 140 13.27 11.23 -11.02
N VAL A 141 12.70 10.87 -9.87
CA VAL A 141 13.26 11.21 -8.54
C VAL A 141 14.67 10.65 -8.37
N ARG A 142 14.92 9.42 -8.84
CA ARG A 142 16.24 8.80 -8.79
C ARG A 142 17.30 9.60 -9.56
N VAL A 143 16.94 10.13 -10.73
CA VAL A 143 17.84 10.91 -11.60
C VAL A 143 18.07 12.33 -11.05
N ALA A 144 17.02 12.97 -10.53
CA ALA A 144 17.07 14.36 -10.09
C ALA A 144 17.93 14.57 -8.83
N GLY A 145 18.10 13.54 -8.00
CA GLY A 145 18.91 13.58 -6.79
C GLY A 145 18.24 14.34 -5.62
N PRO A 146 18.87 14.40 -4.44
CA PRO A 146 18.24 14.87 -3.20
C PRO A 146 17.79 16.35 -3.22
N GLU A 147 18.45 17.20 -4.01
CA GLU A 147 18.22 18.65 -4.02
C GLU A 147 17.07 19.11 -4.94
N ALA A 148 16.64 18.25 -5.88
CA ALA A 148 15.55 18.53 -6.82
C ALA A 148 14.20 17.91 -6.38
N GLY A 149 14.11 17.43 -5.14
CA GLY A 149 13.06 16.57 -4.59
C GLY A 149 11.67 17.19 -4.41
N GLY A 150 11.10 17.79 -5.45
CA GLY A 150 9.69 18.12 -5.48
C GLY A 150 8.82 16.89 -5.75
N ARG A 151 7.62 16.83 -5.16
CA ARG A 151 6.59 15.82 -5.47
C ARG A 151 5.54 16.38 -6.42
N GLY A 152 5.10 15.56 -7.37
CA GLY A 152 4.00 15.98 -8.22
C GLY A 152 2.70 15.99 -7.42
N THR A 153 1.80 16.91 -7.72
CA THR A 153 0.54 17.04 -6.96
C THR A 153 -0.64 17.18 -7.90
N PHE A 154 -1.78 16.63 -7.51
CA PHE A 154 -3.03 16.95 -8.16
C PHE A 154 -3.55 18.30 -7.68
N GLU A 155 -3.90 19.15 -8.65
CA GLU A 155 -4.55 20.44 -8.45
C GLU A 155 -6.02 20.31 -8.88
N LEU A 156 -6.95 20.68 -7.98
CA LEU A 156 -8.36 20.82 -8.31
C LEU A 156 -8.55 22.09 -9.15
N LEU A 157 -9.03 21.94 -10.39
CA LEU A 157 -9.33 23.06 -11.28
C LEU A 157 -10.75 23.57 -11.06
N GLN A 158 -11.71 22.64 -11.01
CA GLN A 158 -13.12 22.98 -10.86
C GLN A 158 -13.90 21.84 -10.22
N GLU A 159 -14.71 22.16 -9.20
CA GLU A 159 -15.81 21.30 -8.78
C GLU A 159 -17.00 21.52 -9.73
N ILE A 160 -17.57 20.44 -10.28
CA ILE A 160 -18.67 20.51 -11.25
C ILE A 160 -19.98 20.09 -10.59
N ASP A 161 -19.98 18.93 -9.94
CA ASP A 161 -21.14 18.37 -9.26
C ASP A 161 -20.66 17.44 -8.15
N SER A 162 -21.35 17.46 -7.02
CA SER A 162 -20.98 16.65 -5.88
C SER A 162 -22.20 16.39 -4.99
N SER A 163 -22.34 15.14 -4.53
CA SER A 163 -23.42 14.76 -3.62
C SER A 163 -22.94 13.68 -2.66
N ALA A 164 -23.50 13.68 -1.46
CA ALA A 164 -23.25 12.66 -0.45
C ALA A 164 -24.57 12.20 0.18
N ALA A 165 -24.68 10.89 0.35
CA ALA A 165 -25.72 10.21 1.09
C ALA A 165 -25.08 9.12 1.97
N ASP A 166 -25.83 8.55 2.90
CA ASP A 166 -25.33 7.50 3.80
C ASP A 166 -24.80 6.27 3.04
N SER A 167 -25.34 6.00 1.85
CA SER A 167 -24.93 4.89 1.00
C SER A 167 -23.69 5.18 0.14
N GLY A 168 -23.29 6.45 -0.02
CA GLY A 168 -22.15 6.79 -0.86
C GLY A 168 -22.07 8.27 -1.25
N THR A 169 -20.91 8.61 -1.82
CA THR A 169 -20.57 9.96 -2.29
C THR A 169 -20.27 9.90 -3.78
N PHE A 170 -20.91 10.77 -4.56
CA PHE A 170 -20.64 10.98 -5.97
C PHE A 170 -19.92 12.31 -6.17
N LEU A 171 -18.82 12.29 -6.90
CA LEU A 171 -18.00 13.45 -7.19
C LEU A 171 -17.78 13.58 -8.70
N LYS A 172 -17.91 14.80 -9.19
CA LYS A 172 -17.54 15.20 -10.54
C LYS A 172 -16.74 16.49 -10.48
N PHE A 173 -15.50 16.43 -10.94
CA PHE A 173 -14.58 17.56 -10.88
C PHE A 173 -13.54 17.49 -12.00
N ASP A 174 -12.96 18.63 -12.34
CA ASP A 174 -11.81 18.73 -13.22
C ASP A 174 -10.55 18.92 -12.36
N ALA A 175 -9.51 18.15 -12.63
CA ALA A 175 -8.23 18.24 -11.95
C ALA A 175 -7.08 18.02 -12.93
N VAL A 176 -5.88 18.45 -12.54
CA VAL A 176 -4.66 18.26 -13.33
C VAL A 176 -3.54 17.76 -12.42
N TYR A 177 -2.72 16.84 -12.91
CA TYR A 177 -1.51 16.46 -12.20
C TYR A 177 -0.37 17.39 -12.61
N ARG A 178 0.28 18.01 -11.64
CA ARG A 178 1.43 18.88 -11.82
C ARG A 178 2.70 18.13 -11.44
N PRO A 179 3.47 17.57 -12.39
CA PRO A 179 4.74 16.94 -12.08
C PRO A 179 5.78 18.00 -11.68
N THR A 180 6.65 17.65 -10.73
CA THR A 180 7.76 18.52 -10.27
C THR A 180 9.03 18.35 -11.09
N VAL A 181 9.25 17.17 -11.66
CA VAL A 181 10.32 16.93 -12.62
C VAL A 181 9.67 16.83 -13.99
N ALA A 182 9.86 17.85 -14.84
CA ALA A 182 9.58 17.72 -16.26
C ALA A 182 10.65 16.77 -16.85
N GLY A 183 10.37 15.47 -16.95
CA GLY A 183 11.43 14.47 -17.18
C GLY A 183 11.15 13.46 -18.28
N GLN A 184 11.68 13.68 -19.50
CA GLN A 184 12.10 12.66 -20.50
C GLN A 184 11.21 11.41 -20.76
N GLY A 185 9.91 11.48 -20.51
CA GLY A 185 8.90 10.47 -20.87
C GLY A 185 7.66 11.17 -21.44
N SER A 186 6.66 10.43 -21.92
CA SER A 186 5.40 11.00 -22.43
C SER A 186 4.49 11.51 -21.30
N TRP A 187 5.03 12.38 -20.44
CA TRP A 187 4.30 13.09 -19.38
C TRP A 187 3.30 14.11 -19.93
N GLU A 188 3.30 14.31 -21.25
CA GLU A 188 2.51 15.31 -21.97
C GLU A 188 1.00 15.14 -21.76
N ASP A 189 0.55 13.95 -21.36
CA ASP A 189 -0.86 13.68 -21.05
C ASP A 189 -1.20 13.86 -19.56
N LEU A 190 -0.21 13.91 -18.67
CA LEU A 190 -0.45 13.97 -17.22
C LEU A 190 -0.68 15.39 -16.72
N ASP A 191 -0.09 16.41 -17.36
CA ASP A 191 -0.39 17.82 -17.09
C ASP A 191 -1.60 18.35 -17.87
N THR A 192 -2.41 17.43 -18.41
CA THR A 192 -3.66 17.75 -19.10
C THR A 192 -4.84 17.79 -18.13
N PRO A 193 -5.66 18.86 -18.14
CA PRO A 193 -6.91 18.92 -17.42
C PRO A 193 -7.79 17.70 -17.71
N THR A 194 -8.12 16.96 -16.67
CA THR A 194 -8.87 15.72 -16.72
C THR A 194 -10.14 15.86 -15.90
N ARG A 195 -11.26 15.41 -16.45
CA ARG A 195 -12.54 15.28 -15.77
C ARG A 195 -12.64 13.94 -15.08
N TRP A 196 -12.96 13.96 -13.80
CA TRP A 196 -13.10 12.81 -12.92
C TRP A 196 -14.57 12.58 -12.60
N TYR A 197 -14.98 11.33 -12.63
CA TYR A 197 -16.25 10.84 -12.09
C TYR A 197 -15.89 9.80 -11.05
N VAL A 198 -16.21 10.05 -9.78
CA VAL A 198 -15.80 9.17 -8.67
C VAL A 198 -17.04 8.82 -7.85
N GLU A 199 -17.29 7.53 -7.69
CA GLU A 199 -18.26 7.00 -6.74
C GLU A 199 -17.51 6.37 -5.58
N LEU A 200 -17.88 6.76 -4.36
CA LEU A 200 -17.26 6.31 -3.13
C LEU A 200 -18.30 5.69 -2.22
N VAL A 201 -17.94 4.60 -1.54
CA VAL A 201 -18.78 3.93 -0.54
C VAL A 201 -18.10 3.96 0.83
N PRO A 202 -18.87 3.98 1.94
CA PRO A 202 -18.30 3.92 3.28
C PRO A 202 -17.59 2.59 3.59
N ALA A 203 -16.43 2.67 4.23
CA ALA A 203 -15.70 1.53 4.79
C ALA A 203 -15.11 1.91 6.17
N GLY A 204 -15.87 1.67 7.24
CA GLY A 204 -15.51 2.13 8.58
C GLY A 204 -15.46 3.66 8.64
N GLU A 205 -14.33 4.22 9.08
CA GLU A 205 -14.09 5.68 9.14
C GLU A 205 -13.63 6.31 7.81
N PHE A 206 -13.47 5.48 6.77
CA PHE A 206 -12.95 5.89 5.47
C PHE A 206 -13.99 5.71 4.37
N LEU A 207 -13.64 6.22 3.19
CA LEU A 207 -14.32 6.00 1.92
C LEU A 207 -13.41 5.17 1.00
N VAL A 208 -14.03 4.32 0.21
CA VAL A 208 -13.35 3.48 -0.79
C VAL A 208 -14.01 3.75 -2.13
N ILE A 209 -13.21 3.86 -3.18
CA ILE A 209 -13.66 4.08 -4.55
C ILE A 209 -14.37 2.82 -5.03
N ASN A 210 -15.66 2.96 -5.32
CA ASN A 210 -16.48 1.93 -5.95
C ASN A 210 -16.40 2.00 -7.47
N TYR A 211 -16.26 3.22 -8.01
CA TYR A 211 -16.14 3.47 -9.44
C TYR A 211 -15.31 4.72 -9.70
N ILE A 212 -14.48 4.68 -10.75
CA ILE A 212 -13.78 5.86 -11.24
C ILE A 212 -13.68 5.91 -12.77
N GLU A 213 -13.97 7.07 -13.34
CA GLU A 213 -13.73 7.32 -14.75
C GLU A 213 -13.03 8.66 -14.95
N THR A 214 -12.03 8.68 -15.81
CA THR A 214 -11.30 9.88 -16.20
C THR A 214 -11.41 10.12 -17.70
N LYS A 215 -11.71 11.36 -18.10
CA LYS A 215 -11.82 11.79 -19.51
C LYS A 215 -11.13 13.15 -19.68
N PRO A 216 -10.71 13.55 -20.90
CA PRO A 216 -10.22 14.91 -21.13
C PRO A 216 -11.26 15.96 -20.68
N ALA A 217 -10.82 16.98 -19.94
CA ALA A 217 -11.69 18.08 -19.53
C ALA A 217 -11.86 19.08 -20.68
N ALA A 218 -13.11 19.52 -20.92
CA ALA A 218 -13.41 20.54 -21.91
C ALA A 218 -13.30 21.94 -21.30
N GLY A 219 -12.99 22.95 -22.13
CA GLY A 219 -12.99 24.36 -21.71
C GLY A 219 -11.65 24.87 -21.17
N TYR A 220 -10.61 24.05 -21.18
CA TYR A 220 -9.23 24.46 -20.90
C TYR A 220 -8.47 24.64 -22.22
N PRO A 221 -7.58 25.64 -22.34
CA PRO A 221 -6.78 25.80 -23.53
C PRO A 221 -5.93 24.54 -23.75
N ALA A 222 -5.91 24.05 -25.00
CA ALA A 222 -4.95 23.02 -25.38
C ALA A 222 -3.54 23.54 -25.11
N LYS A 223 -2.69 22.69 -24.56
CA LYS A 223 -1.26 22.99 -24.38
C LYS A 223 -0.70 23.42 -25.75
N PRO A 224 0.01 24.56 -25.85
CA PRO A 224 0.60 25.00 -27.10
C PRO A 224 1.66 24.03 -27.63
#